data_AF-A0A2N5YUL5-F1
#
_entry.id   AF-A0A2N5YUL5-F1
#
_cell.length_a   1.000
_cell.length_b   1.000
_cell.length_c   1.000
_cell.angle_alpha   90.00
_cell.angle_beta   90.00
_cell.angle_gamma   90.00
#
_symmetry.space_group_name_H-M   'P 1'
#
loop_
_entity.id
_entity.type
_entity.pdbx_description
1 polymer ?
#
loop_
_entity_poly.entity_id
_entity_poly.type
_entity_poly.pdbx_seq_one_letter_code
_entity_poly.pdbx_strand_id
1 'polypeptide(L)'
;MILKDSILYLSGTCTIAPSQQVWFLDTVFIHNSPDNPDPPVYPWITNNKYTYLLKVDLNGNILDFNLFHLNIEEPDDLVSDYLIWNPIFRTPFHIDNDGNIYLLTNRTNNYPTTLCINGIEVCDIIPEDYYFSTYLIKCDSECNFIWIKSLYEEISEPESHKLITNILDLASDSDNNLYLVGYIESNSIGGAYYQTPTTITIIDNHTLHTYKKGDYVSILYKLNENGDYIWAKQT
;
A
#
# COMPACT_ATOMS: atom_id res chain seq x y z
N MET A 1 -14.43 0.03 -1.73
CA MET A 1 -15.39 0.89 -2.47
C MET A 1 -15.97 1.85 -1.46
N ILE A 2 -16.01 3.14 -1.78
CA ILE A 2 -16.57 4.18 -0.91
C ILE A 2 -17.52 5.02 -1.76
N LEU A 3 -18.71 5.32 -1.26
CA LEU A 3 -19.62 6.31 -1.85
C LEU A 3 -19.56 7.57 -0.99
N LYS A 4 -19.11 8.69 -1.57
CA LYS A 4 -19.04 9.99 -0.89
C LYS A 4 -19.46 11.09 -1.87
N ASP A 5 -20.34 11.99 -1.43
CA ASP A 5 -20.79 13.16 -2.20
C ASP A 5 -21.28 12.82 -3.63
N SER A 6 -22.01 11.72 -3.79
CA SER A 6 -22.49 11.18 -5.08
C SER A 6 -21.38 10.71 -6.04
N ILE A 7 -20.15 10.57 -5.56
CA ILE A 7 -19.03 9.97 -6.27
C ILE A 7 -18.74 8.60 -5.67
N LEU A 8 -18.67 7.59 -6.54
CA LEU A 8 -18.24 6.25 -6.20
C LEU A 8 -16.73 6.13 -6.41
N TYR A 9 -16.00 5.86 -5.33
CA TYR A 9 -14.58 5.60 -5.33
C TYR A 9 -14.35 4.09 -5.34
N LEU A 10 -13.58 3.63 -6.32
CA LEU A 10 -13.20 2.23 -6.49
C LEU A 10 -11.68 2.11 -6.47
N SER A 11 -11.16 1.13 -5.74
CA SER A 11 -9.75 0.78 -5.77
C SER A 11 -9.60 -0.68 -6.15
N GLY A 12 -8.56 -0.96 -6.92
CA GLY A 12 -8.16 -2.31 -7.30
C GLY A 12 -6.77 -2.30 -7.92
N THR A 13 -6.36 -3.43 -8.49
CA THR A 13 -5.07 -3.53 -9.17
C THR A 13 -5.21 -3.97 -10.62
N CYS A 14 -4.27 -3.53 -11.44
CA CYS A 14 -4.05 -4.05 -12.77
C CYS A 14 -2.55 -4.32 -12.98
N THR A 15 -2.23 -5.22 -13.90
CA THR A 15 -0.85 -5.60 -14.21
C THR A 15 -0.69 -5.58 -15.72
N ILE A 16 0.32 -4.87 -16.21
CA ILE A 16 0.67 -4.88 -17.64
C ILE A 16 1.75 -5.93 -17.86
N ALA A 17 1.28 -7.15 -18.17
CA ALA A 17 2.16 -8.28 -18.44
C ALA A 17 2.68 -8.22 -19.88
N PRO A 18 3.94 -8.63 -20.13
CA PRO A 18 4.60 -8.47 -21.43
C PRO A 18 3.96 -9.34 -22.53
N SER A 19 3.25 -10.40 -22.15
CA SER A 19 2.67 -11.40 -23.07
C SER A 19 1.15 -11.43 -23.11
N GLN A 20 0.45 -10.48 -22.46
CA GLN A 20 -1.01 -10.50 -22.35
C GLN A 20 -1.64 -9.18 -22.78
N GLN A 21 -2.82 -9.27 -23.37
CA GLN A 21 -3.69 -8.10 -23.55
C GLN A 21 -4.36 -7.79 -22.22
N VAL A 22 -4.32 -6.52 -21.82
CA VAL A 22 -4.96 -6.07 -20.59
C VAL A 22 -6.10 -5.14 -20.94
N TRP A 23 -7.30 -5.49 -20.50
CA TRP A 23 -8.46 -4.60 -20.59
C TRP A 23 -8.53 -3.75 -19.32
N PHE A 24 -8.51 -2.43 -19.47
CA PHE A 24 -8.69 -1.51 -18.36
C PHE A 24 -9.54 -0.31 -18.81
N LEU A 25 -10.64 -0.06 -18.08
CA LEU A 25 -11.58 1.04 -18.33
C LEU A 25 -11.95 1.18 -19.82
N ASP A 26 -12.45 0.08 -20.41
CA ASP A 26 -12.86 -0.07 -21.81
C ASP A 26 -11.75 0.07 -22.87
N THR A 27 -10.49 0.20 -22.44
CA THR A 27 -9.34 0.26 -23.34
C THR A 27 -8.57 -1.06 -23.32
N VAL A 28 -8.23 -1.57 -24.52
CA VAL A 28 -7.29 -2.70 -24.66
C VAL A 28 -5.88 -2.16 -24.71
N PHE A 29 -5.05 -2.64 -23.81
CA PHE A 29 -3.61 -2.45 -23.87
C PHE A 29 -3.00 -3.71 -24.45
N ILE A 30 -2.57 -3.61 -25.71
CA ILE A 30 -1.94 -4.69 -26.46
C ILE A 30 -0.45 -4.70 -26.11
N HIS A 31 0.08 -5.92 -25.97
CA HIS A 31 1.46 -6.27 -25.66
C HIS A 31 2.52 -5.23 -26.12
N ASN A 32 3.59 -5.08 -25.35
CA ASN A 32 4.78 -4.40 -25.84
C ASN A 32 5.68 -5.44 -26.55
N SER A 33 5.40 -5.71 -27.83
CA SER A 33 6.35 -6.41 -28.69
C SER A 33 7.25 -5.35 -29.32
N PRO A 34 8.53 -5.61 -29.57
CA PRO A 34 9.36 -4.75 -30.42
C PRO A 34 8.70 -4.45 -31.78
N ASP A 35 7.80 -5.35 -32.21
CA ASP A 35 7.03 -5.25 -33.45
C ASP A 35 5.63 -4.63 -33.26
N ASN A 36 5.25 -4.17 -32.06
CA ASN A 36 3.97 -3.49 -31.86
C ASN A 36 4.07 -2.08 -32.45
N PRO A 37 3.32 -1.76 -33.54
CA PRO A 37 3.34 -0.43 -34.13
C PRO A 37 2.72 0.64 -33.20
N ASP A 38 1.90 0.22 -32.23
CA ASP A 38 1.18 1.08 -31.30
C ASP A 38 1.48 0.65 -29.84
N PRO A 39 2.72 0.84 -29.35
CA PRO A 39 3.06 0.51 -27.98
C PRO A 39 2.19 1.30 -27.00
N PRO A 40 1.88 0.74 -25.82
CA PRO A 40 1.06 1.45 -24.85
C PRO A 40 1.74 2.77 -24.47
N VAL A 41 1.08 3.88 -24.77
CA VAL A 41 1.49 5.21 -24.33
C VAL A 41 1.10 5.37 -22.87
N TYR A 42 1.88 6.13 -22.10
CA TYR A 42 1.63 6.51 -20.71
C TYR A 42 0.14 6.52 -20.34
N PRO A 43 -0.25 5.95 -19.17
CA PRO A 43 0.57 5.72 -17.97
C PRO A 43 1.27 4.35 -17.83
N TRP A 44 1.38 3.58 -18.90
CA TRP A 44 1.77 2.16 -18.83
C TRP A 44 3.27 1.91 -19.03
N ILE A 45 3.94 1.53 -17.95
CA ILE A 45 5.30 1.00 -17.91
C ILE A 45 5.18 -0.52 -18.06
N THR A 46 5.99 -1.10 -18.95
CA THR A 46 5.99 -2.55 -19.19
C THR A 46 6.45 -3.29 -17.94
N ASN A 47 5.88 -4.48 -17.68
CA ASN A 47 6.17 -5.30 -16.49
C ASN A 47 5.82 -4.63 -15.16
N ASN A 48 4.93 -3.63 -15.19
CA ASN A 48 4.53 -2.89 -14.00
C ASN A 48 3.16 -3.36 -13.48
N LYS A 49 2.97 -3.17 -12.17
CA LYS A 49 1.77 -3.47 -11.41
C LYS A 49 1.29 -2.17 -10.80
N TYR A 50 0.03 -1.88 -11.05
CA TYR A 50 -0.60 -0.66 -10.60
C TYR A 50 -1.69 -0.99 -9.61
N THR A 51 -1.81 -0.17 -8.58
CA THR A 51 -3.11 0.05 -7.96
C THR A 51 -3.77 1.23 -8.65
N TYR A 52 -5.04 1.11 -8.98
CA TYR A 52 -5.83 2.25 -9.41
C TYR A 52 -6.76 2.75 -8.31
N LEU A 53 -7.02 4.06 -8.32
CA LEU A 53 -8.17 4.67 -7.69
C LEU A 53 -9.02 5.32 -8.78
N LEU A 54 -10.28 4.93 -8.87
CA LEU A 54 -11.24 5.37 -9.88
C LEU A 54 -12.35 6.16 -9.21
N LYS A 55 -12.71 7.32 -9.79
CA LYS A 55 -13.90 8.10 -9.43
C LYS A 55 -14.96 7.89 -10.50
N VAL A 56 -16.15 7.47 -10.09
CA VAL A 56 -17.28 7.19 -11.00
C VAL A 56 -18.51 7.95 -10.50
N ASP A 57 -19.28 8.55 -11.40
CA ASP A 57 -20.58 9.10 -11.03
C ASP A 57 -21.63 7.98 -10.83
N LEU A 58 -22.82 8.34 -10.34
CA LEU A 58 -23.90 7.36 -10.12
C LEU A 58 -24.52 6.80 -11.41
N ASN A 59 -24.15 7.34 -12.58
CA ASN A 59 -24.57 6.83 -13.88
C ASN A 59 -23.55 5.86 -14.50
N GLY A 60 -22.40 5.64 -13.83
CA GLY A 60 -21.32 4.78 -14.32
C GLY A 60 -20.30 5.49 -15.19
N ASN A 61 -20.35 6.82 -15.33
CA ASN A 61 -19.34 7.56 -16.07
C ASN A 61 -18.07 7.68 -15.23
N ILE A 62 -16.92 7.37 -15.83
CA ILE A 62 -15.61 7.58 -15.23
C ILE A 62 -15.32 9.08 -15.23
N LEU A 63 -15.15 9.64 -14.04
CA LEU A 63 -14.83 11.05 -13.85
C LEU A 63 -13.32 11.28 -13.87
N ASP A 64 -12.57 10.37 -13.25
CA ASP A 64 -11.12 10.48 -13.06
C ASP A 64 -10.55 9.12 -12.62
N PHE A 65 -9.27 8.88 -12.88
CA PHE A 65 -8.53 7.75 -12.34
C PHE A 65 -7.06 8.07 -12.10
N ASN A 66 -6.49 7.46 -11.06
CA ASN A 66 -5.08 7.61 -10.70
C ASN A 66 -4.44 6.24 -10.52
N LEU A 67 -3.20 6.09 -11.00
CA LEU A 67 -2.43 4.86 -10.96
C LEU A 67 -1.22 5.00 -10.04
N PHE A 68 -1.16 4.17 -9.02
CA PHE A 68 -0.09 4.09 -8.03
C PHE A 68 0.79 2.89 -8.31
N HIS A 69 2.10 3.07 -8.30
CA HIS A 69 3.07 1.97 -8.32
C HIS A 69 4.35 2.35 -7.56
N LEU A 70 5.16 1.35 -7.21
CA LEU A 70 6.51 1.56 -6.67
C LEU A 70 7.50 1.43 -7.83
N ASN A 71 8.34 2.44 -7.98
CA ASN A 71 9.54 2.33 -8.80
C ASN A 71 10.66 1.77 -7.93
N ILE A 72 11.22 0.63 -8.32
CA ILE A 72 12.26 -0.08 -7.57
C ILE A 72 13.61 0.25 -8.18
N GLU A 73 14.55 0.74 -7.36
CA GLU A 73 15.93 0.98 -7.79
C GLU A 73 16.72 -0.34 -7.80
N GLU A 74 16.44 -1.25 -8.75
CA GLU A 74 17.30 -2.42 -9.00
C GLU A 74 17.69 -2.59 -10.47
N PRO A 75 18.87 -3.19 -10.74
CA PRO A 75 19.33 -3.49 -12.07
C PRO A 75 18.70 -4.80 -12.59
N ASP A 76 18.04 -4.65 -13.72
CA ASP A 76 17.95 -5.61 -14.81
C ASP A 76 16.79 -6.61 -14.96
N ASP A 77 15.96 -7.06 -13.99
CA ASP A 77 14.93 -8.03 -14.44
C ASP A 77 13.66 -8.36 -13.62
N LEU A 78 13.32 -7.79 -12.44
CA LEU A 78 12.14 -8.30 -11.70
C LEU A 78 11.21 -7.25 -11.06
N VAL A 79 10.01 -7.22 -11.64
CA VAL A 79 8.67 -7.13 -11.03
C VAL A 79 8.46 -6.03 -9.98
N SER A 80 7.84 -4.92 -10.41
CA SER A 80 7.18 -3.98 -9.51
C SER A 80 6.31 -4.72 -8.49
N ASP A 81 6.37 -4.32 -7.24
CA ASP A 81 5.56 -4.93 -6.19
C ASP A 81 4.10 -4.47 -6.27
N TYR A 82 3.18 -5.27 -5.74
CA TYR A 82 1.82 -4.79 -5.58
C TYR A 82 1.80 -3.77 -4.44
N LEU A 83 1.44 -2.51 -4.76
CA LEU A 83 1.28 -1.46 -3.76
C LEU A 83 0.13 -1.83 -2.81
N ILE A 84 -1.12 -1.67 -3.25
CA ILE A 84 -2.25 -1.67 -2.32
C ILE A 84 -2.96 -3.02 -2.27
N TRP A 85 -2.94 -3.82 -3.34
CA TRP A 85 -3.50 -5.17 -3.32
C TRP A 85 -2.48 -6.27 -3.50
N ASN A 86 -2.09 -6.88 -2.38
CA ASN A 86 -1.59 -8.24 -2.43
C ASN A 86 -2.80 -9.19 -2.61
N PRO A 87 -2.81 -10.14 -3.56
CA PRO A 87 -3.96 -11.06 -3.76
C PRO A 87 -4.35 -11.86 -2.51
N ILE A 88 -3.49 -11.93 -1.49
CA ILE A 88 -3.75 -12.59 -0.21
C ILE A 88 -4.50 -11.66 0.77
N PHE A 89 -4.36 -10.33 0.64
CA PHE A 89 -4.87 -9.35 1.59
C PHE A 89 -5.63 -8.22 0.87
N ARG A 90 -6.93 -8.11 1.13
CA ARG A 90 -7.69 -6.92 0.71
C ARG A 90 -7.44 -5.81 1.72
N THR A 91 -6.69 -4.79 1.33
CA THR A 91 -6.49 -3.63 2.20
C THR A 91 -7.67 -2.66 2.05
N PRO A 92 -8.15 -2.06 3.16
CA PRO A 92 -9.12 -0.98 3.07
C PRO A 92 -8.44 0.28 2.53
N PHE A 93 -9.27 1.18 2.02
CA PHE A 93 -8.90 2.58 1.85
C PHE A 93 -9.98 3.43 2.52
N HIS A 94 -9.66 4.68 2.82
CA HIS A 94 -10.58 5.61 3.48
C HIS A 94 -10.53 7.00 2.86
N ILE A 95 -11.61 7.75 3.04
CA ILE A 95 -11.70 9.17 2.68
C ILE A 95 -12.16 9.92 3.92
N ASP A 96 -11.31 10.80 4.46
CA ASP A 96 -11.64 11.58 5.65
C ASP A 96 -12.67 12.68 5.36
N ASN A 97 -13.01 13.51 6.36
CA ASN A 97 -14.05 14.52 6.19
C ASN A 97 -13.64 15.59 5.16
N ASP A 98 -12.35 15.92 5.07
CA ASP A 98 -11.79 16.92 4.16
C ASP A 98 -11.62 16.38 2.73
N GLY A 99 -11.83 15.08 2.53
CA GLY A 99 -11.70 14.44 1.23
C GLY A 99 -10.28 13.92 0.94
N ASN A 100 -9.38 13.93 1.93
CA ASN A 100 -8.09 13.26 1.78
C ASN A 100 -8.30 11.75 1.69
N ILE A 101 -7.53 11.12 0.83
CA ILE A 101 -7.60 9.70 0.53
C ILE A 101 -6.43 9.00 1.23
N TYR A 102 -6.75 7.92 1.93
CA TYR A 102 -5.79 7.09 2.65
C TYR A 102 -5.76 5.69 2.04
N LEU A 103 -4.57 5.29 1.58
CA LEU A 103 -4.31 4.00 0.94
C LEU A 103 -3.27 3.23 1.74
N LEU A 104 -3.43 1.91 1.86
CA LEU A 104 -2.49 1.04 2.56
C LEU A 104 -1.72 0.19 1.56
N THR A 105 -0.42 0.05 1.75
CA THR A 105 0.44 -0.80 0.92
C THR A 105 1.25 -1.76 1.77
N ASN A 106 1.35 -3.01 1.33
CA ASN A 106 2.19 -4.03 1.95
C ASN A 106 3.40 -4.23 1.05
N ARG A 107 4.54 -3.65 1.43
CA ARG A 107 5.77 -3.80 0.66
C ARG A 107 6.40 -5.15 0.97
N THR A 108 6.61 -5.96 -0.07
CA THR A 108 7.17 -7.33 0.03
C THR A 108 8.59 -7.44 -0.51
N ASN A 109 9.09 -6.40 -1.20
CA ASN A 109 10.49 -6.26 -1.57
C ASN A 109 11.25 -5.42 -0.53
N ASN A 110 12.55 -5.69 -0.41
CA ASN A 110 13.41 -5.00 0.54
C ASN A 110 14.25 -3.92 -0.15
N TYR A 111 14.00 -3.58 -1.42
CA TYR A 111 14.88 -2.69 -2.18
C TYR A 111 14.47 -1.24 -2.09
N PRO A 112 15.38 -0.26 -2.09
CA PRO A 112 15.01 1.15 -2.14
C PRO A 112 13.98 1.43 -3.24
N THR A 113 12.88 2.10 -2.90
CA THR A 113 11.78 2.37 -3.83
C THR A 113 11.25 3.80 -3.73
N THR A 114 10.75 4.37 -4.81
CA THR A 114 9.96 5.61 -4.80
C THR A 114 8.49 5.31 -5.11
N LEU A 115 7.58 6.09 -4.53
CA LEU A 115 6.16 6.06 -4.89
C LEU A 115 5.96 6.88 -6.15
N CYS A 116 5.26 6.29 -7.12
CA CYS A 116 4.84 6.98 -8.33
C CYS A 116 3.32 7.08 -8.38
N ILE A 117 2.81 8.28 -8.69
CA ILE A 117 1.40 8.52 -9.04
C ILE A 117 1.35 8.95 -10.49
N ASN A 118 0.63 8.18 -11.31
CA ASN A 118 0.57 8.34 -12.74
C ASN A 118 1.99 8.50 -13.32
N GLY A 119 2.89 7.53 -13.11
CA GLY A 119 4.24 7.59 -13.70
C GLY A 119 5.19 8.68 -13.18
N ILE A 120 4.75 9.56 -12.27
CA ILE A 120 5.56 10.63 -11.70
C ILE A 120 5.97 10.23 -10.29
N GLU A 121 7.27 10.27 -9.98
CA GLU A 121 7.78 10.10 -8.62
C GLU A 121 7.30 11.25 -7.73
N VAL A 122 6.64 10.91 -6.63
CA VAL A 122 6.00 11.90 -5.74
C VAL A 122 6.61 11.98 -4.35
N CYS A 123 7.50 11.06 -3.99
CA CYS A 123 8.16 11.04 -2.69
C CYS A 123 9.66 10.75 -2.80
N ASP A 124 10.38 11.05 -1.72
CA ASP A 124 11.75 10.60 -1.54
C ASP A 124 11.84 9.07 -1.48
N ILE A 125 13.06 8.55 -1.59
CA ILE A 125 13.34 7.12 -1.51
C ILE A 125 12.84 6.56 -0.18
N ILE A 126 11.99 5.54 -0.27
CA ILE A 126 11.61 4.66 0.81
C ILE A 126 12.76 3.66 0.98
N PRO A 127 13.44 3.62 2.14
CA PRO A 127 14.67 2.85 2.32
C PRO A 127 14.43 1.34 2.25
N GLU A 128 15.51 0.58 2.13
CA GLU A 128 15.49 -0.88 2.31
C GLU A 128 15.03 -1.24 3.73
N ASP A 129 14.00 -2.09 3.82
CA ASP A 129 13.52 -2.67 5.08
C ASP A 129 13.71 -4.19 5.02
N TYR A 130 14.28 -4.81 6.06
CA TYR A 130 14.44 -6.26 6.12
C TYR A 130 13.15 -7.03 6.49
N TYR A 131 12.07 -6.30 6.73
CA TYR A 131 10.77 -6.82 7.13
C TYR A 131 9.66 -6.27 6.22
N PHE A 132 8.59 -7.05 6.00
CA PHE A 132 7.48 -6.61 5.13
C PHE A 132 6.68 -5.50 5.82
N SER A 133 7.09 -4.26 5.57
CA SER A 133 6.47 -3.07 6.13
C SER A 133 5.14 -2.75 5.46
N THR A 134 4.16 -2.40 6.28
CA THR A 134 2.94 -1.76 5.80
C THR A 134 3.12 -0.25 5.86
N TYR A 135 2.82 0.42 4.75
CA TYR A 135 2.82 1.87 4.68
C TYR A 135 1.40 2.40 4.49
N LEU A 136 1.15 3.57 5.07
CA LEU A 136 -0.02 4.39 4.86
C LEU A 136 0.35 5.57 3.96
N ILE A 137 -0.40 5.76 2.90
CA ILE A 137 -0.24 6.83 1.92
C ILE A 137 -1.42 7.79 2.10
N LYS A 138 -1.13 9.09 2.18
CA LYS A 138 -2.13 10.16 2.17
C LYS A 138 -2.01 10.97 0.88
N CYS A 139 -3.14 11.16 0.22
CA CYS A 139 -3.33 12.10 -0.88
C CYS A 139 -4.46 13.07 -0.56
N ASP A 140 -4.50 14.23 -1.22
CA ASP A 140 -5.68 15.09 -1.18
C ASP A 140 -6.83 14.53 -2.07
N SER A 141 -7.95 15.26 -2.14
CA SER A 141 -9.12 14.85 -2.92
C SER A 141 -8.89 14.77 -4.44
N GLU A 142 -7.83 15.41 -4.92
CA GLU A 142 -7.39 15.44 -6.32
C GLU A 142 -6.31 14.40 -6.61
N CYS A 143 -5.98 13.56 -5.62
CA CYS A 143 -4.92 12.57 -5.66
C CYS A 143 -3.50 13.17 -5.74
N ASN A 144 -3.30 14.42 -5.33
CA ASN A 144 -1.95 14.93 -5.12
C ASN A 144 -1.37 14.28 -3.85
N PHE A 145 -0.11 13.86 -3.93
CA PHE A 145 0.59 13.24 -2.80
C PHE A 145 0.81 14.23 -1.65
N ILE A 146 0.56 13.78 -0.41
CA ILE A 146 0.85 14.54 0.80
C ILE A 146 2.00 13.88 1.58
N TRP A 147 1.84 12.61 1.96
CA TRP A 147 2.89 11.85 2.65
C TRP A 147 2.71 10.34 2.52
N ILE A 148 3.80 9.61 2.78
CA ILE A 148 3.80 8.17 3.00
C ILE A 148 4.54 7.88 4.31
N LYS A 149 3.97 7.01 5.15
CA LYS A 149 4.55 6.63 6.44
C LYS A 149 4.46 5.12 6.66
N SER A 150 5.54 4.52 7.15
CA SER A 150 5.50 3.15 7.66
C SER A 150 4.62 3.12 8.92
N LEU A 151 3.90 2.03 9.13
CA LEU A 151 3.19 1.79 10.39
C LEU A 151 4.17 1.42 11.53
N TYR A 152 5.42 1.08 11.23
CA TYR A 152 6.43 0.61 12.17
C TYR A 152 7.79 1.27 11.91
N GLU A 153 8.59 1.45 12.95
CA GLU A 153 9.99 1.93 12.82
C GLU A 153 10.99 0.79 12.81
N GLU A 154 10.77 -0.22 13.66
CA GLU A 154 11.73 -1.30 13.87
C GLU A 154 11.03 -2.55 14.39
N ILE A 155 11.60 -3.72 14.08
CA ILE A 155 11.32 -4.96 14.79
C ILE A 155 12.61 -5.50 15.39
N SER A 156 12.54 -6.17 16.54
CA SER A 156 13.68 -6.92 17.09
C SER A 156 14.14 -7.99 16.11
N GLU A 157 15.44 -8.27 15.97
CA GLU A 157 15.99 -9.32 15.08
C GLU A 157 15.44 -9.30 13.64
N PRO A 158 15.47 -8.14 12.94
CA PRO A 158 14.83 -7.96 11.63
C PRO A 158 15.46 -8.84 10.52
N GLU A 159 16.69 -9.31 10.72
CA GLU A 159 17.36 -10.26 9.83
C GLU A 159 16.83 -11.71 9.95
N SER A 160 16.18 -12.03 11.07
CA SER A 160 15.78 -13.40 11.42
C SER A 160 14.28 -13.67 11.22
N HIS A 161 13.46 -12.63 11.15
CA HIS A 161 12.03 -12.77 10.89
C HIS A 161 11.40 -11.56 10.20
N LYS A 162 10.29 -11.80 9.52
CA LYS A 162 9.45 -10.82 8.86
C LYS A 162 8.18 -10.56 9.68
N LEU A 163 7.71 -9.32 9.65
CA LEU A 163 6.40 -8.95 10.15
C LEU A 163 5.39 -9.02 9.00
N ILE A 164 4.25 -9.65 9.23
CA ILE A 164 3.09 -9.58 8.33
C ILE A 164 2.04 -8.76 9.06
N THR A 165 1.61 -7.67 8.44
CA THR A 165 0.52 -6.85 8.95
C THR A 165 -0.65 -6.91 7.99
N ASN A 166 -1.84 -7.08 8.54
CA ASN A 166 -3.07 -7.03 7.77
C ASN A 166 -4.06 -6.09 8.45
N ILE A 167 -4.28 -4.94 7.82
CA ILE A 167 -5.29 -3.98 8.25
C ILE A 167 -6.60 -4.38 7.58
N LEU A 168 -7.63 -4.57 8.41
CA LEU A 168 -8.94 -5.06 8.00
C LEU A 168 -9.92 -3.91 7.74
N ASP A 169 -9.79 -2.82 8.49
CA ASP A 169 -10.63 -1.64 8.32
C ASP A 169 -9.91 -0.35 8.73
N LEU A 170 -10.38 0.77 8.18
CA LEU A 170 -9.86 2.12 8.41
C LEU A 170 -11.04 3.10 8.45
N ALA A 171 -11.08 3.96 9.47
CA ALA A 171 -12.07 5.01 9.60
C ALA A 171 -11.46 6.29 10.19
N SER A 172 -12.16 7.42 10.10
CA SER A 172 -11.76 8.66 10.76
C SER A 172 -12.86 9.21 11.69
N ASP A 173 -12.46 9.92 12.74
CA ASP A 173 -13.40 10.72 13.55
C ASP A 173 -13.65 12.11 12.94
N SER A 174 -14.41 12.96 13.64
CA SER A 174 -14.73 14.33 13.21
C SER A 174 -13.51 15.25 13.14
N ASP A 175 -12.43 14.90 13.83
CA ASP A 175 -11.18 15.67 13.86
C ASP A 175 -10.16 15.09 12.88
N ASN A 176 -10.60 14.21 11.97
CA ASN A 176 -9.78 13.48 11.00
C ASN A 176 -8.65 12.63 11.63
N ASN A 177 -8.79 12.25 12.92
CA ASN A 177 -7.94 11.20 13.45
C ASN A 177 -8.34 9.87 12.82
N LEU A 178 -7.36 9.08 12.42
CA LEU A 178 -7.53 7.79 11.78
C LEU A 178 -7.54 6.67 12.81
N TYR A 179 -8.38 5.65 12.58
CA TYR A 179 -8.46 4.43 13.36
C TYR A 179 -8.24 3.24 12.43
N LEU A 180 -7.19 2.47 12.68
CA LEU A 180 -6.87 1.26 11.91
C LEU A 180 -7.06 0.04 12.80
N VAL A 181 -7.76 -0.97 12.31
CA VAL A 181 -7.92 -2.25 13.00
C VAL A 181 -7.41 -3.38 12.13
N GLY A 182 -6.75 -4.35 12.75
CA GLY A 182 -6.16 -5.46 12.01
C GLY A 182 -5.48 -6.48 12.90
N TYR A 183 -4.50 -7.17 12.33
CA TYR A 183 -3.61 -8.05 13.08
C TYR A 183 -2.19 -7.99 12.54
N ILE A 184 -1.26 -8.41 13.39
CA ILE A 184 0.15 -8.61 13.08
C ILE A 184 0.55 -10.05 13.38
N GLU A 185 1.49 -10.57 12.60
CA GLU A 185 2.04 -11.91 12.73
C GLU A 185 3.56 -11.86 12.46
N SER A 186 4.37 -12.46 13.34
CA SER A 186 5.81 -12.60 13.11
C SER A 186 6.12 -13.98 12.53
N ASN A 187 6.94 -14.01 11.48
CA ASN A 187 7.29 -15.23 10.75
C ASN A 187 8.79 -15.34 10.50
N SER A 188 9.37 -16.51 10.70
CA SER A 188 10.80 -16.71 10.44
C SER A 188 11.14 -16.51 8.96
N ILE A 189 12.26 -15.85 8.69
CA ILE A 189 12.86 -15.83 7.34
C ILE A 189 13.66 -17.12 7.14
N GLY A 190 13.48 -17.82 6.02
CA GLY A 190 14.26 -19.02 5.68
C GLY A 190 14.16 -20.18 6.69
N GLY A 191 13.15 -20.18 7.56
CA GLY A 191 13.02 -21.18 8.64
C GLY A 191 13.93 -20.92 9.85
N ALA A 192 14.55 -19.74 9.96
CA ALA A 192 15.36 -19.35 11.11
C ALA A 192 14.59 -19.42 12.45
N TYR A 193 15.34 -19.59 13.52
CA TYR A 193 14.85 -19.37 14.89
C TYR A 193 15.01 -17.89 15.23
N TYR A 194 14.04 -17.32 15.94
CA TYR A 194 14.09 -15.95 16.45
C TYR A 194 13.46 -15.89 17.84
N GLN A 195 13.85 -14.91 18.65
CA GLN A 195 13.32 -14.77 20.00
C GLN A 195 11.85 -14.32 19.99
N THR A 196 11.05 -14.92 20.88
CA THR A 196 9.67 -14.47 21.15
C THR A 196 9.58 -13.96 22.60
N PRO A 197 8.82 -12.87 22.87
CA PRO A 197 8.04 -12.10 21.90
C PRO A 197 8.89 -11.28 20.93
N THR A 198 8.44 -11.13 19.67
CA THR A 198 9.01 -10.10 18.77
C THR A 198 8.58 -8.75 19.32
N THR A 199 9.53 -7.84 19.52
CA THR A 199 9.23 -6.45 19.87
C THR A 199 9.12 -5.63 18.60
N ILE A 200 8.05 -4.85 18.48
CA ILE A 200 7.78 -3.99 17.33
C ILE A 200 7.72 -2.57 17.85
N THR A 201 8.68 -1.75 17.45
CA THR A 201 8.70 -0.33 17.74
C THR A 201 7.84 0.39 16.72
N ILE A 202 6.85 1.11 17.21
CA ILE A 202 6.03 2.03 16.44
C ILE A 202 6.58 3.46 16.66
N ILE A 203 6.38 4.31 15.67
CA ILE A 203 6.63 5.76 15.75
C ILE A 203 6.09 6.35 17.05
N ASP A 204 6.83 7.30 17.62
CA ASP A 204 6.54 7.98 18.88
C ASP A 204 6.64 7.09 20.13
N ASN A 205 7.55 6.11 20.13
CA ASN A 205 7.86 5.22 21.26
C ASN A 205 6.69 4.33 21.72
N HIS A 206 5.73 4.05 20.84
CA HIS A 206 4.76 3.00 21.09
C HIS A 206 5.40 1.62 20.81
N THR A 207 4.99 0.59 21.54
CA THR A 207 5.57 -0.76 21.37
C THR A 207 4.47 -1.79 21.31
N LEU A 208 4.60 -2.73 20.38
CA LEU A 208 3.80 -3.94 20.30
C LEU A 208 4.66 -5.19 20.46
N HIS A 209 4.00 -6.30 20.75
CA HIS A 209 4.63 -7.60 20.91
C HIS A 209 3.83 -8.69 20.20
N THR A 210 4.48 -9.53 19.42
CA THR A 210 3.92 -10.84 19.03
C THR A 210 4.31 -11.87 20.07
N TYR A 211 3.45 -12.84 20.38
CA TYR A 211 3.71 -13.76 21.50
C TYR A 211 4.46 -15.03 21.10
N LYS A 212 4.18 -15.56 19.90
CA LYS A 212 4.81 -16.76 19.35
C LYS A 212 4.85 -16.68 17.83
N LYS A 213 5.69 -17.51 17.21
CA LYS A 213 5.77 -17.64 15.77
C LYS A 213 4.43 -18.10 15.18
N GLY A 214 3.93 -17.30 14.23
CA GLY A 214 2.67 -17.57 13.54
C GLY A 214 1.40 -17.22 14.32
N ASP A 215 1.52 -16.71 15.56
CA ASP A 215 0.36 -16.25 16.31
C ASP A 215 -0.05 -14.85 15.82
N TYR A 216 -1.35 -14.68 15.59
CA TYR A 216 -1.95 -13.40 15.28
C TYR A 216 -2.16 -12.58 16.55
N VAL A 217 -1.66 -11.35 16.55
CA VAL A 217 -1.94 -10.35 17.58
C VAL A 217 -2.84 -9.29 16.96
N SER A 218 -4.04 -9.10 17.53
CA SER A 218 -4.94 -8.07 17.03
C SER A 218 -4.41 -6.70 17.40
N ILE A 219 -4.58 -5.73 16.51
CA ILE A 219 -4.09 -4.35 16.68
C ILE A 219 -5.23 -3.36 16.49
N LEU A 220 -5.16 -2.25 17.23
CA LEU A 220 -5.95 -1.06 17.01
C LEU A 220 -5.05 0.16 17.16
N TYR A 221 -4.98 1.00 16.12
CA TYR A 221 -4.21 2.22 16.10
C TYR A 221 -5.13 3.43 16.07
N LYS A 222 -4.72 4.51 16.73
CA LYS A 222 -5.23 5.85 16.48
C LYS A 222 -4.10 6.77 16.06
N LEU A 223 -4.22 7.37 14.88
CA LEU A 223 -3.27 8.34 14.34
C LEU A 223 -3.97 9.69 14.19
N ASN A 224 -3.22 10.79 14.27
CA ASN A 224 -3.73 12.11 13.89
C ASN A 224 -3.78 12.25 12.35
N GLU A 225 -4.26 13.38 11.85
CA GLU A 225 -4.34 13.67 10.40
C GLU A 225 -2.97 13.70 9.68
N ASN A 226 -1.88 13.89 10.42
CA ASN A 226 -0.51 13.87 9.91
C ASN A 226 0.07 12.45 9.86
N GLY A 227 -0.66 11.45 10.38
CA GLY A 227 -0.18 10.07 10.48
C GLY A 227 0.77 9.84 11.66
N ASP A 228 0.75 10.69 12.69
CA ASP A 228 1.49 10.46 13.94
C ASP A 228 0.62 9.66 14.92
N TYR A 229 1.24 8.78 15.70
CA TYR A 229 0.49 7.93 16.62
C TYR A 229 0.02 8.72 17.85
N ILE A 230 -1.28 8.62 18.14
CA ILE A 230 -1.85 9.09 19.40
C ILE A 230 -1.83 7.96 20.43
N TRP A 231 -2.19 6.75 19.99
CA TRP A 231 -2.03 5.53 20.77
C TRP A 231 -2.09 4.28 19.88
N ALA A 232 -1.53 3.18 20.40
CA ALA A 232 -1.68 1.84 19.84
C ALA A 232 -2.12 0.85 20.93
N LYS A 233 -2.92 -0.15 20.56
CA LYS A 233 -3.41 -1.22 21.43
C LYS A 233 -3.26 -2.57 20.74
N GLN A 234 -3.04 -3.61 21.55
CA GLN A 234 -3.03 -5.01 21.10
C GLN A 234 -3.78 -5.93 22.07
N THR A 235 -4.08 -7.15 21.62
CA THR A 235 -4.69 -8.24 22.43
C THR A 235 -3.86 -9.51 22.41
#